data_AF-A0A840FH50-F1
#
_entry.id   AF-A0A840FH50-F1
#
_cell.length_a   1.000
_cell.length_b   1.000
_cell.length_c   1.000
_cell.angle_alpha   90.00
_cell.angle_beta   90.00
_cell.angle_gamma   90.00
#
_symmetry.space_group_name_H-M   'P 1'
#
loop_
_entity.id
_entity.type
_entity.pdbx_description
1 polymer ?
#
loop_
_entity_poly.entity_id
_entity_poly.type
_entity_poly.pdbx_seq_one_letter_code
_entity_poly.pdbx_strand_id
1 'polypeptide(L)'
;MMFAAALAFAAPMAVPLQQPPAASDISDASIAAVAMPEAQLRAFLARTLFTTQSVPQSFYALGMQKGCAALRPAFESAVSQTLPQWRANIVAAYRSAVPAPVLRSAIGQTAEQRQTTLAPYLGAIGTSMQSASEPLLRAAAERVTAAMTTAAAGIDMATIDGATRMAELRQAQADGSLTCGVVTTGQH
;
A
#
# COMPACT_ATOMS: atom_id res chain seq x y z
N MET A 1 -3.38 47.93 77.83
CA MET A 1 -4.20 47.53 76.66
C MET A 1 -3.23 47.13 75.56
N MET A 2 -3.13 45.83 75.29
CA MET A 2 -2.25 45.21 74.29
C MET A 2 -3.08 44.26 73.44
N PHE A 3 -2.51 43.84 72.31
CA PHE A 3 -3.00 42.96 71.23
C PHE A 3 -3.66 43.68 70.06
N ALA A 4 -3.38 43.34 68.80
CA ALA A 4 -2.26 42.67 68.12
C ALA A 4 -2.61 42.82 66.63
N ALA A 5 -1.71 43.35 65.81
CA ALA A 5 -1.93 43.49 64.37
C ALA A 5 -1.62 42.15 63.68
N ALA A 6 -2.63 41.56 63.02
CA ALA A 6 -2.47 40.38 62.18
C ALA A 6 -2.15 40.82 60.74
N LEU A 7 -0.93 40.55 60.27
CA LEU A 7 -0.53 40.66 58.88
C LEU A 7 -0.95 39.37 58.14
N ALA A 8 -1.94 39.49 57.25
CA ALA A 8 -2.32 38.41 56.34
C ALA A 8 -1.36 38.39 55.14
N PHE A 9 -0.55 37.33 55.03
CA PHE A 9 0.23 37.04 53.83
C PHE A 9 -0.69 36.43 52.77
N ALA A 10 -0.85 37.12 51.64
CA ALA A 10 -1.48 36.55 50.45
C ALA A 10 -0.54 35.51 49.82
N ALA A 11 -0.98 34.26 49.73
CA ALA A 11 -0.25 33.21 49.04
C ALA A 11 -0.30 33.45 47.52
N PRO A 12 0.83 33.27 46.78
CA PRO A 12 0.84 33.38 45.33
C PRO A 12 -0.01 32.24 44.73
N MET A 13 -0.99 32.61 43.90
CA MET A 13 -1.75 31.64 43.12
C MET A 13 -0.80 30.92 42.15
N ALA A 14 -0.63 29.63 42.34
CA ALA A 14 0.05 28.78 41.39
C ALA A 14 -0.74 28.79 40.07
N VAL A 15 -0.17 29.39 39.02
CA VAL A 15 -0.65 29.22 37.66
C VAL A 15 -0.49 27.73 37.33
N PRO A 16 -1.56 26.98 37.02
CA PRO A 16 -1.41 25.61 36.56
C PRO A 16 -0.59 25.66 35.28
N LEU A 17 0.62 25.08 35.32
CA LEU A 17 1.39 24.79 34.12
C LEU A 17 0.48 23.95 33.24
N GLN A 18 -0.02 24.55 32.17
CA GLN A 18 -0.69 23.83 31.09
C GLN A 18 0.33 22.84 30.57
N GLN A 19 0.22 21.60 31.03
CA GLN A 19 1.00 20.48 30.54
C GLN A 19 0.83 20.53 29.02
N PRO A 20 1.93 20.69 28.24
CA PRO A 20 1.81 20.62 26.78
C PRO A 20 1.04 19.34 26.47
N PRO A 21 0.10 19.37 25.52
CA PRO A 21 -0.74 18.22 25.22
C PRO A 21 0.16 16.99 25.16
N ALA A 22 -0.12 16.00 26.03
CA ALA A 22 0.61 14.75 26.04
C ALA A 22 0.75 14.30 24.59
N ALA A 23 1.98 14.05 24.15
CA ALA A 23 2.35 13.81 22.76
C ALA A 23 1.44 12.76 22.13
N SER A 24 0.30 13.20 21.60
CA SER A 24 -0.77 12.31 21.20
C SER A 24 -0.29 11.55 19.99
N ASP A 25 -0.39 10.23 20.13
CA ASP A 25 0.15 9.20 19.28
C ASP A 25 -0.03 9.47 17.79
N ILE A 26 1.03 9.23 17.01
CA ILE A 26 0.95 9.22 15.57
C ILE A 26 -0.05 8.13 15.17
N SER A 27 -1.22 8.54 14.67
CA SER A 27 -2.30 7.60 14.34
C SER A 27 -1.94 6.70 13.16
N ASP A 28 -2.48 5.48 13.16
CA ASP A 28 -2.39 4.54 12.03
C ASP A 28 -2.92 5.16 10.73
N ALA A 29 -3.93 6.02 10.84
CA ALA A 29 -4.51 6.73 9.71
C ALA A 29 -3.52 7.73 9.09
N SER A 30 -2.79 8.49 9.92
CA SER A 30 -1.77 9.43 9.44
C SER A 30 -0.60 8.72 8.78
N ILE A 31 -0.16 7.58 9.33
CA ILE A 31 0.90 6.76 8.72
C ILE A 31 0.42 6.17 7.39
N ALA A 32 -0.80 5.62 7.34
CA ALA A 32 -1.36 5.06 6.12
C ALA A 32 -1.55 6.11 5.02
N ALA A 33 -1.93 7.35 5.35
CA ALA A 33 -2.01 8.44 4.39
C ALA A 33 -0.65 8.78 3.76
N VAL A 34 0.43 8.69 4.55
CA VAL A 34 1.81 8.87 4.08
C VAL A 34 2.27 7.69 3.23
N ALA A 35 1.99 6.47 3.68
CA ALA A 35 2.49 5.25 3.07
C ALA A 35 1.71 4.82 1.81
N MET A 36 0.47 5.28 1.61
CA MET A 36 -0.38 4.93 0.47
C MET A 36 -0.50 3.40 0.25
N PRO A 37 -0.99 2.64 1.25
CA PRO A 37 -0.96 1.18 1.26
C PRO A 37 -1.64 0.55 0.05
N GLU A 38 -2.77 1.08 -0.41
CA GLU A 38 -3.51 0.52 -1.53
C GLU A 38 -2.74 0.65 -2.85
N ALA A 39 -2.17 1.84 -3.11
CA ALA A 39 -1.35 2.06 -4.30
C ALA A 39 -0.14 1.12 -4.33
N GLN A 40 0.53 0.94 -3.17
CA GLN A 40 1.64 -0.02 -3.06
C GLN A 40 1.17 -1.46 -3.31
N LEU A 41 0.08 -1.91 -2.65
CA LEU A 41 -0.44 -3.26 -2.82
C LEU A 41 -0.80 -3.55 -4.27
N ARG A 42 -1.52 -2.64 -4.94
CA ARG A 42 -1.88 -2.78 -6.35
C ARG A 42 -0.63 -2.90 -7.23
N ALA A 43 0.36 -2.04 -7.03
CA ALA A 43 1.60 -2.07 -7.80
C ALA A 43 2.40 -3.37 -7.59
N PHE A 44 2.56 -3.81 -6.34
CA PHE A 44 3.26 -5.07 -6.03
C PHE A 44 2.51 -6.28 -6.56
N LEU A 45 1.19 -6.35 -6.38
CA LEU A 45 0.38 -7.47 -6.86
C LEU A 45 0.44 -7.57 -8.38
N ALA A 46 0.28 -6.45 -9.09
CA ALA A 46 0.40 -6.44 -10.55
C ALA A 46 1.80 -6.87 -11.01
N ARG A 47 2.86 -6.35 -10.39
CA ARG A 47 4.24 -6.77 -10.69
C ARG A 47 4.40 -8.28 -10.48
N THR A 48 3.94 -8.83 -9.36
CA THR A 48 4.00 -10.27 -9.10
C THR A 48 3.25 -11.06 -10.18
N LEU A 49 2.04 -10.66 -10.54
CA LEU A 49 1.25 -11.36 -11.56
C LEU A 49 1.90 -11.36 -12.95
N PHE A 50 2.36 -10.20 -13.42
CA PHE A 50 2.90 -10.07 -14.77
C PHE A 50 4.35 -10.51 -14.92
N THR A 51 5.08 -10.70 -13.81
CA THR A 51 6.39 -11.36 -13.83
C THR A 51 6.29 -12.88 -13.87
N THR A 52 5.17 -13.46 -13.45
CA THR A 52 4.90 -14.90 -13.60
C THR A 52 4.33 -15.19 -14.99
N GLN A 53 4.73 -16.30 -15.63
CA GLN A 53 4.23 -16.63 -16.98
C GLN A 53 2.73 -16.99 -17.03
N SER A 54 2.13 -17.38 -15.90
CA SER A 54 0.76 -17.91 -15.86
C SER A 54 -0.30 -16.90 -16.31
N VAL A 55 -0.18 -15.63 -15.90
CA VAL A 55 -1.15 -14.58 -16.29
C VAL A 55 -1.01 -14.23 -17.78
N PRO A 56 0.18 -13.94 -18.33
CA PRO A 56 0.38 -13.78 -19.78
C PRO A 56 -0.11 -14.98 -20.60
N GLN A 57 0.10 -16.22 -20.14
CA GLN A 57 -0.42 -17.41 -20.82
C GLN A 57 -1.95 -17.46 -20.82
N SER A 58 -2.58 -17.07 -19.71
CA SER A 58 -4.04 -16.97 -19.64
C SER A 58 -4.56 -15.89 -20.60
N PHE A 59 -3.88 -14.75 -20.73
CA PHE A 59 -4.20 -13.75 -21.75
C PHE A 59 -3.99 -14.25 -23.17
N TYR A 60 -2.93 -15.02 -23.43
CA TYR A 60 -2.70 -15.64 -24.73
C TYR A 60 -3.88 -16.56 -25.12
N ALA A 61 -4.34 -17.39 -24.19
CA ALA A 61 -5.49 -18.28 -24.40
C ALA A 61 -6.80 -17.50 -24.59
N LEU A 62 -7.10 -16.56 -23.70
CA LEU A 62 -8.37 -15.83 -23.67
C LEU A 62 -8.48 -14.73 -24.74
N GLY A 63 -7.36 -14.18 -25.19
CA GLY A 63 -7.28 -12.87 -25.85
C GLY A 63 -7.46 -11.71 -24.86
N MET A 64 -7.09 -10.51 -25.29
CA MET A 64 -7.06 -9.32 -24.41
C MET A 64 -8.42 -8.99 -23.78
N GLN A 65 -9.51 -8.99 -24.57
CA GLN A 65 -10.83 -8.60 -24.07
C GLN A 65 -11.33 -9.53 -22.96
N LYS A 66 -11.32 -10.85 -23.19
CA LYS A 66 -11.77 -11.84 -22.20
C LYS A 66 -10.78 -11.94 -21.04
N GLY A 67 -9.48 -11.82 -21.31
CA GLY A 67 -8.45 -11.76 -20.28
C GLY A 67 -8.66 -10.61 -19.31
N CYS A 68 -8.94 -9.40 -19.81
CA CYS A 68 -9.24 -8.24 -18.95
C CYS A 68 -10.55 -8.39 -18.18
N ALA A 69 -11.58 -9.00 -18.79
CA ALA A 69 -12.84 -9.28 -18.12
C ALA A 69 -12.68 -10.28 -16.95
N ALA A 70 -11.74 -11.22 -17.05
CA ALA A 70 -11.40 -12.14 -15.97
C ALA A 70 -10.46 -11.50 -14.93
N LEU A 71 -9.44 -10.76 -15.38
CA LEU A 71 -8.41 -10.18 -14.51
C LEU A 71 -8.98 -9.14 -13.56
N ARG A 72 -9.71 -8.15 -14.08
CA ARG A 72 -10.16 -7.00 -13.29
C ARG A 72 -10.94 -7.39 -12.02
N PRO A 73 -12.04 -8.18 -12.10
CA PRO A 73 -12.78 -8.55 -10.89
C PRO A 73 -11.96 -9.42 -9.92
N ALA A 74 -11.13 -10.32 -10.43
CA ALA A 74 -10.27 -11.16 -9.60
C ALA A 74 -9.23 -10.32 -8.85
N PHE A 75 -8.62 -9.35 -9.54
CA PHE A 75 -7.65 -8.42 -8.97
C PHE A 75 -8.28 -7.52 -7.91
N GLU A 76 -9.41 -6.87 -8.21
CA GLU A 76 -10.12 -6.02 -7.25
C GLU A 76 -10.56 -6.80 -6.00
N SER A 77 -11.05 -8.03 -6.18
CA SER A 77 -11.38 -8.92 -5.06
C SER A 77 -10.15 -9.25 -4.21
N ALA A 78 -9.01 -9.56 -4.83
CA ALA A 78 -7.78 -9.87 -4.12
C ALA A 78 -7.25 -8.64 -3.36
N VAL A 79 -7.29 -7.45 -3.96
CA VAL A 79 -6.93 -6.18 -3.32
C VAL A 79 -7.82 -5.92 -2.12
N SER A 80 -9.15 -5.96 -2.30
CA SER A 80 -10.12 -5.71 -1.23
C SER A 80 -9.91 -6.62 -0.01
N GLN A 81 -9.66 -7.91 -0.24
CA GLN A 81 -9.43 -8.89 0.83
C GLN A 81 -8.06 -8.73 1.52
N THR A 82 -7.05 -8.25 0.80
CA THR A 82 -5.65 -8.19 1.29
C THR A 82 -5.31 -6.85 1.92
N LEU A 83 -5.97 -5.77 1.49
CA LEU A 83 -5.68 -4.39 1.88
C LEU A 83 -5.69 -4.15 3.40
N PRO A 84 -6.64 -4.68 4.20
CA PRO A 84 -6.65 -4.43 5.64
C PRO A 84 -5.36 -4.91 6.34
N GLN A 85 -4.94 -6.14 6.06
CA GLN A 85 -3.73 -6.69 6.67
C GLN A 85 -2.47 -6.04 6.09
N TRP A 86 -2.43 -5.77 4.78
CA TRP A 86 -1.33 -5.03 4.15
C TRP A 86 -1.12 -3.66 4.79
N ARG A 87 -2.22 -2.94 5.07
CA ARG A 87 -2.20 -1.66 5.76
C ARG A 87 -1.69 -1.79 7.20
N ALA A 88 -2.10 -2.82 7.93
CA ALA A 88 -1.58 -3.06 9.28
C ALA A 88 -0.06 -3.30 9.25
N ASN A 89 0.41 -4.12 8.30
CA ASN A 89 1.83 -4.40 8.12
C ASN A 89 2.64 -3.13 7.79
N ILE A 90 2.15 -2.26 6.89
CA ILE A 90 2.87 -1.03 6.53
C ILE A 90 2.95 -0.07 7.70
N VAL A 91 1.88 0.08 8.47
CA VAL A 91 1.88 0.93 9.67
C VAL A 91 2.88 0.40 10.69
N ALA A 92 2.91 -0.92 10.92
CA ALA A 92 3.87 -1.55 11.81
C ALA A 92 5.32 -1.35 11.36
N ALA A 93 5.60 -1.50 10.06
CA ALA A 93 6.93 -1.30 9.48
C ALA A 93 7.42 0.15 9.61
N TYR A 94 6.55 1.13 9.41
CA TYR A 94 6.90 2.54 9.62
C TYR A 94 7.19 2.85 11.09
N ARG A 95 6.38 2.30 12.02
CA ARG A 95 6.59 2.50 13.46
C ARG A 95 7.88 1.86 13.95
N SER A 96 8.25 0.69 13.43
CA SER A 96 9.46 -0.02 13.85
C SER A 96 10.72 0.60 13.26
N ALA A 97 10.67 1.10 12.03
CA ALA A 97 11.84 1.59 11.31
C ALA A 97 12.11 3.09 11.49
N VAL A 98 11.08 3.91 11.73
CA VAL A 98 11.21 5.38 11.73
C VAL A 98 11.06 5.91 13.16
N PRO A 99 12.03 6.68 13.69
CA PRO A 99 11.88 7.35 14.97
C PRO A 99 10.63 8.24 15.00
N ALA A 100 9.85 8.17 16.08
CA ALA A 100 8.57 8.89 16.19
C ALA A 100 8.67 10.40 15.87
N PRO A 101 9.70 11.15 16.30
CA PRO A 101 9.83 12.57 15.92
C PRO A 101 9.97 12.79 14.41
N VAL A 102 10.68 11.91 13.72
CA VAL A 102 10.88 11.97 12.26
C VAL A 102 9.57 11.63 11.54
N LEU A 103 8.89 10.58 11.99
CA LEU A 103 7.60 10.18 11.42
C LEU A 103 6.54 11.27 11.57
N ARG A 104 6.51 11.95 12.72
CA ARG A 104 5.63 13.11 12.96
C ARG A 104 5.92 14.25 11.98
N SER A 105 7.20 14.57 11.78
CA SER A 105 7.64 15.59 10.82
C SER A 105 7.20 15.25 9.39
N ALA A 106 7.43 14.01 8.96
CA ALA A 106 7.11 13.53 7.61
C ALA A 106 5.61 13.59 7.26
N ILE A 107 4.72 13.44 8.26
CA ILE A 107 3.26 13.51 8.06
C ILE A 107 2.79 14.90 7.66
N GLY A 108 3.42 15.96 8.18
CA GLY A 108 3.06 17.35 7.89
C GLY A 108 3.70 17.92 6.60
N GLN A 109 4.51 17.14 5.90
CA GLN A 109 5.30 17.58 4.75
C GLN A 109 4.63 17.30 3.40
N THR A 110 5.08 18.03 2.37
CA THR A 110 4.77 17.73 0.96
C THR A 110 5.34 16.37 0.56
N ALA A 111 4.86 15.79 -0.55
CA ALA A 111 5.32 14.47 -1.01
C ALA A 111 6.85 14.41 -1.21
N GLU A 112 7.43 15.44 -1.83
CA GLU A 112 8.86 15.52 -2.13
C GLU A 112 9.72 15.64 -0.86
N GLN A 113 9.32 16.53 0.07
CA GLN A 113 9.99 16.69 1.36
C GLN A 113 9.91 15.42 2.20
N ARG A 114 8.74 14.79 2.22
CA ARG A 114 8.50 13.52 2.92
C ARG A 114 9.38 12.41 2.37
N GLN A 115 9.51 12.31 1.05
CA GLN A 115 10.39 11.32 0.42
C GLN A 115 11.85 11.53 0.85
N THR A 116 12.31 12.79 0.87
CA THR A 116 13.65 13.15 1.35
C THR A 116 13.84 12.78 2.83
N THR A 117 12.88 13.13 3.68
CA THR A 117 12.92 12.86 5.13
C THR A 117 12.94 11.36 5.43
N LEU A 118 12.17 10.56 4.67
CA LEU A 118 12.03 9.13 4.90
C LEU A 118 13.07 8.28 4.15
N ALA A 119 13.78 8.83 3.17
CA ALA A 119 14.76 8.12 2.35
C ALA A 119 15.75 7.26 3.16
N PRO A 120 16.34 7.73 4.28
CA PRO A 120 17.27 6.93 5.08
C PRO A 120 16.65 5.66 5.69
N TYR A 121 15.33 5.61 5.84
CA TYR A 121 14.61 4.54 6.52
C TYR A 121 13.95 3.55 5.55
N LEU A 122 13.91 3.85 4.25
CA LEU A 122 13.20 3.04 3.26
C LEU A 122 13.70 1.59 3.19
N GLY A 123 15.00 1.36 3.39
CA GLY A 123 15.56 0.01 3.44
C GLY A 123 15.03 -0.82 4.62
N ALA A 124 14.97 -0.22 5.82
CA ALA A 124 14.46 -0.89 7.01
C ALA A 124 12.94 -1.13 6.93
N ILE A 125 12.18 -0.14 6.43
CA ILE A 125 10.74 -0.26 6.14
C ILE A 125 10.51 -1.41 5.15
N GLY A 126 11.28 -1.44 4.05
CA GLY A 126 11.17 -2.44 2.99
C GLY A 126 11.41 -3.87 3.50
N THR A 127 12.48 -4.08 4.27
CA THR A 127 12.79 -5.39 4.87
C THR A 127 11.68 -5.86 5.81
N SER A 128 11.19 -4.97 6.68
CA SER A 128 10.09 -5.28 7.59
C SER A 128 8.80 -5.61 6.84
N MET A 129 8.48 -4.84 5.79
CA MET A 129 7.32 -5.08 4.94
C MET A 129 7.41 -6.40 4.19
N GLN A 130 8.56 -6.71 3.60
CA GLN A 130 8.78 -7.94 2.86
C GLN A 130 8.53 -9.15 3.74
N SER A 131 9.14 -9.20 4.93
CA SER A 131 8.99 -10.33 5.85
C SER A 131 7.53 -10.54 6.29
N ALA A 132 6.79 -9.46 6.58
CA ALA A 132 5.41 -9.56 7.05
C ALA A 132 4.38 -9.77 5.92
N SER A 133 4.69 -9.35 4.69
CA SER A 133 3.69 -9.21 3.62
C SER A 133 3.92 -10.12 2.42
N GLU A 134 5.06 -10.80 2.30
CA GLU A 134 5.30 -11.76 1.23
C GLU A 134 4.24 -12.90 1.20
N PRO A 135 3.87 -13.54 2.32
CA PRO A 135 2.84 -14.59 2.28
C PRO A 135 1.47 -14.06 1.83
N LEU A 136 1.13 -12.83 2.22
CA LEU A 136 -0.12 -12.17 1.83
C LEU A 136 -0.14 -11.87 0.33
N LEU A 137 0.97 -11.34 -0.19
CA LEU A 137 1.11 -11.02 -1.61
C LEU A 137 1.07 -12.29 -2.47
N ARG A 138 1.74 -13.36 -2.02
CA ARG A 138 1.69 -14.67 -2.68
C ARG A 138 0.26 -15.21 -2.73
N ALA A 139 -0.43 -15.27 -1.60
CA ALA A 139 -1.81 -15.76 -1.54
C ALA A 139 -2.77 -14.92 -2.41
N ALA A 140 -2.60 -13.59 -2.43
CA ALA A 140 -3.37 -12.72 -3.31
C ALA A 140 -3.09 -13.00 -4.79
N ALA A 141 -1.81 -13.15 -5.17
CA ALA A 141 -1.42 -13.44 -6.54
C ALA A 141 -1.92 -14.82 -7.01
N GLU A 142 -1.89 -15.83 -6.14
CA GLU A 142 -2.42 -17.17 -6.40
C GLU A 142 -3.93 -17.12 -6.69
N ARG A 143 -4.71 -16.35 -5.92
CA ARG A 143 -6.16 -16.18 -6.16
C ARG A 143 -6.44 -15.60 -7.54
N VAL A 144 -5.72 -14.55 -7.92
CA VAL A 144 -5.90 -13.92 -9.24
C VAL A 144 -5.47 -14.87 -10.35
N THR A 145 -4.33 -15.53 -10.19
CA THR A 145 -3.82 -16.50 -11.17
C THR A 145 -4.78 -17.67 -11.35
N ALA A 146 -5.32 -18.23 -10.25
CA ALA A 146 -6.28 -19.32 -10.30
C ALA A 146 -7.57 -18.92 -11.03
N ALA A 147 -8.08 -17.71 -10.80
CA ALA A 147 -9.25 -17.20 -11.52
C ALA A 147 -8.98 -17.05 -13.02
N MET A 148 -7.81 -16.53 -13.40
CA MET A 148 -7.39 -16.40 -14.80
C MET A 148 -7.24 -17.77 -15.48
N THR A 149 -6.57 -18.72 -14.83
CA THR A 149 -6.41 -20.09 -15.34
C THR A 149 -7.75 -20.79 -15.48
N THR A 150 -8.67 -20.61 -14.52
CA THR A 150 -10.02 -21.18 -14.59
C THR A 150 -10.79 -20.63 -15.77
N ALA A 151 -10.71 -19.32 -16.02
CA ALA A 151 -11.33 -18.72 -17.20
C ALA A 151 -10.74 -19.26 -18.51
N ALA A 152 -9.43 -19.52 -18.55
CA ALA A 152 -8.72 -20.05 -19.72
C ALA A 152 -8.91 -21.56 -19.95
N ALA A 153 -9.29 -22.34 -18.92
CA ALA A 153 -9.29 -23.80 -18.96
C ALA A 153 -10.21 -24.42 -20.05
N GLY A 154 -11.20 -23.69 -20.53
CA GLY A 154 -12.11 -24.13 -21.58
C GLY A 154 -11.69 -23.77 -23.01
N ILE A 155 -10.53 -23.13 -23.19
CA ILE A 155 -10.07 -22.71 -24.53
C ILE A 155 -9.23 -23.83 -25.15
N ASP A 156 -9.62 -24.25 -26.35
CA ASP A 156 -8.79 -25.14 -27.16
C ASP A 156 -7.65 -24.36 -27.82
N MET A 157 -6.44 -24.57 -27.30
CA MET A 157 -5.22 -23.92 -27.77
C MET A 157 -4.91 -24.21 -29.25
N ALA A 158 -5.37 -25.34 -29.80
CA ALA A 158 -5.15 -25.69 -31.21
C ALA A 158 -5.96 -24.80 -32.18
N THR A 159 -7.01 -24.16 -31.68
CA THR A 159 -7.88 -23.27 -32.47
C THR A 159 -7.42 -21.81 -32.48
N ILE A 160 -6.38 -21.50 -31.71
CA ILE A 160 -5.88 -20.13 -31.54
C ILE A 160 -4.93 -19.77 -32.68
N ASP A 161 -5.16 -18.64 -33.32
CA ASP A 161 -4.14 -17.96 -34.12
C ASP A 161 -3.06 -17.37 -33.21
N GLY A 162 -1.98 -18.12 -33.04
CA GLY A 162 -0.88 -17.74 -32.17
C GLY A 162 -0.14 -16.49 -32.61
N ALA A 163 -0.05 -16.22 -33.92
CA ALA A 163 0.60 -15.01 -34.41
C ALA A 163 -0.21 -13.77 -34.00
N THR A 164 -1.53 -13.81 -34.18
CA THR A 164 -2.43 -12.75 -33.75
C THR A 164 -2.38 -12.55 -32.24
N ARG A 165 -2.45 -13.62 -31.43
CA ARG A 165 -2.39 -13.49 -29.95
C ARG A 165 -1.06 -12.93 -29.45
N MET A 166 0.06 -13.36 -30.02
CA MET A 166 1.36 -12.80 -29.65
C MET A 166 1.49 -11.33 -30.04
N ALA A 167 0.92 -10.92 -31.18
CA ALA A 167 0.90 -9.52 -31.57
C ALA A 167 0.05 -8.67 -30.59
N GLU A 168 -1.13 -9.15 -30.21
CA GLU A 168 -1.99 -8.50 -29.20
C GLU A 168 -1.25 -8.33 -27.86
N LEU A 169 -0.59 -9.37 -27.37
CA LEU A 169 0.15 -9.33 -26.10
C LEU A 169 1.33 -8.34 -26.14
N ARG A 170 2.10 -8.35 -27.22
CA ARG A 170 3.23 -7.41 -27.38
C ARG A 170 2.74 -5.97 -27.45
N GLN A 171 1.65 -5.72 -28.17
CA GLN A 171 1.04 -4.41 -28.24
C GLN A 171 0.57 -3.97 -26.84
N ALA A 172 -0.16 -4.83 -26.13
CA ALA A 172 -0.64 -4.54 -24.78
C ALA A 172 0.48 -4.32 -23.76
N GLN A 173 1.61 -5.01 -23.92
CA GLN A 173 2.79 -4.79 -23.10
C GLN A 173 3.45 -3.45 -23.44
N ALA A 174 3.53 -3.07 -24.72
CA ALA A 174 4.16 -1.83 -25.17
C ALA A 174 3.37 -0.58 -24.77
N ASP A 175 2.03 -0.64 -24.83
CA ASP A 175 1.16 0.49 -24.46
C ASP A 175 0.69 0.45 -22.99
N GLY A 176 1.08 -0.58 -22.22
CA GLY A 176 0.75 -0.73 -20.81
C GLY A 176 -0.68 -1.21 -20.52
N SER A 177 -1.50 -1.47 -21.56
CA SER A 177 -2.87 -1.97 -21.42
C SER A 177 -2.96 -3.41 -20.92
N LEU A 178 -1.84 -4.14 -20.86
CA LEU A 178 -1.78 -5.50 -20.30
C LEU A 178 -2.27 -5.56 -18.84
N THR A 179 -2.14 -4.45 -18.09
CA THR A 179 -2.66 -4.33 -16.72
C THR A 179 -4.18 -4.20 -16.66
N CYS A 180 -4.87 -4.00 -17.79
CA CYS A 180 -6.31 -3.78 -17.86
C CYS A 180 -6.80 -2.64 -16.95
N GLY A 181 -5.94 -1.66 -16.67
CA GLY A 181 -6.24 -0.51 -15.82
C GLY A 181 -6.32 -0.81 -14.32
N VAL A 182 -5.90 -2.01 -13.85
CA VAL A 182 -5.92 -2.35 -12.42
C VAL A 182 -4.82 -1.65 -11.62
N VAL A 183 -3.81 -1.12 -12.33
CA VAL A 183 -2.80 -0.20 -11.80
C VAL A 183 -3.03 1.15 -12.44
N THR A 184 -3.41 2.14 -11.64
CA THR A 184 -3.29 3.54 -12.06
C THR A 184 -1.80 3.88 -12.02
N THR A 185 -1.16 4.00 -13.18
CA THR A 185 0.12 4.70 -13.26
C THR A 185 -0.14 6.11 -12.77
N GLY A 186 0.30 6.41 -11.55
CA GLY A 186 0.15 7.74 -10.97
C GLY A 186 0.76 8.75 -11.91
N GLN A 187 -0.09 9.52 -12.59
CA GLN A 187 0.21 10.91 -12.90
C GLN A 187 0.30 11.61 -11.53
N HIS A 188 1.52 11.64 -10.98
CA HIS A 188 1.91 12.52 -9.91
C HIS A 188 2.81 13.59 -10.49
#